data_AF-A0A959CYG2-F1
#
_entry.id   AF-A0A959CYG2-F1
#
_cell.length_a   1.000
_cell.length_b   1.000
_cell.length_c   1.000
_cell.angle_alpha   90.00
_cell.angle_beta   90.00
_cell.angle_gamma   90.00
#
_symmetry.space_group_name_H-M   'P 1'
#
loop_
_entity.id
_entity.type
_entity.pdbx_description
1 polymer ?
#
loop_
_entity_poly.entity_id
_entity_poly.type
_entity_poly.pdbx_seq_one_letter_code
_entity_poly.pdbx_strand_id
1 'polypeptide(L)'
;FIAGFFTHRYVALQQIHKVAEMRLPPGFEEHLYHIIGADSEQQKQLHPIVHSYAGRISEVHTDFRARRKALIDSMHQEIKPLLTEEQVQKLDDFSRHFRERTKKRRPPEEKNHQHDGLREKRNSD
;
A
#
# COMPACT_ATOMS: atom_id res chain seq x y z
N PHE A 1 31.26 -15.17 -5.91
CA PHE A 1 30.21 -14.19 -6.31
C PHE A 1 28.87 -14.34 -5.56
N ILE A 2 28.83 -14.86 -4.32
CA ILE A 2 27.55 -15.11 -3.60
C ILE A 2 27.22 -14.02 -2.57
N ALA A 3 28.21 -13.23 -2.14
CA ALA A 3 28.04 -12.18 -1.11
C ALA A 3 27.16 -11.00 -1.57
N GLY A 4 27.09 -10.70 -2.88
CA GLY A 4 26.30 -9.57 -3.41
C GLY A 4 24.79 -9.81 -3.50
N PHE A 5 24.33 -11.07 -3.49
CA PHE A 5 22.90 -11.39 -3.68
C PHE A 5 22.10 -11.28 -2.37
N PHE A 6 22.73 -11.56 -1.22
CA PHE A 6 22.09 -11.46 0.09
C PHE A 6 21.95 -10.02 0.58
N THR A 7 22.94 -9.16 0.31
CA THR A 7 22.86 -7.73 0.60
C THR A 7 21.78 -7.04 -0.25
N HIS A 8 21.68 -7.41 -1.53
CA HIS A 8 20.64 -6.89 -2.43
C HIS A 8 19.23 -7.24 -1.97
N ARG A 9 19.00 -8.47 -1.45
CA ARG A 9 17.68 -8.88 -0.97
C ARG A 9 17.22 -8.08 0.26
N TYR A 10 18.13 -7.76 1.18
CA TYR A 10 17.79 -6.94 2.36
C TYR A 10 17.44 -5.49 1.98
N VAL A 11 18.27 -4.87 1.13
CA VAL A 11 18.02 -3.50 0.63
C VAL A 11 16.73 -3.44 -0.20
N ALA A 12 16.48 -4.42 -1.07
CA ALA A 12 15.26 -4.49 -1.86
C ALA A 12 13.99 -4.65 -1.00
N LEU A 13 14.05 -5.43 0.08
CA LEU A 13 12.91 -5.58 1.00
C LEU A 13 12.58 -4.28 1.72
N GLN A 14 13.57 -3.51 2.17
CA GLN A 14 13.34 -2.22 2.80
C GLN A 14 12.76 -1.18 1.83
N GLN A 15 13.26 -1.14 0.60
CA GLN A 15 12.72 -0.24 -0.43
C GLN A 15 11.27 -0.60 -0.81
N ILE A 16 10.92 -1.89 -0.83
CA ILE A 16 9.55 -2.34 -1.12
C ILE A 16 8.55 -1.91 -0.03
N HIS A 17 8.96 -1.91 1.25
CA HIS A 17 8.11 -1.41 2.34
C HIS A 17 7.91 0.10 2.23
N LYS A 18 8.98 0.87 2.04
CA LYS A 18 8.89 2.33 1.86
C LYS A 18 7.99 2.70 0.66
N VAL A 19 8.10 1.97 -0.45
CA VAL A 19 7.23 2.15 -1.63
C VAL A 19 5.79 1.70 -1.40
N ALA A 20 5.55 0.75 -0.48
CA ALA A 20 4.20 0.35 -0.12
C ALA A 20 3.52 1.38 0.79
N GLU A 21 4.25 1.97 1.73
CA GLU A 21 3.76 3.00 2.65
C GLU A 21 3.44 4.31 1.90
N MET A 22 4.25 4.70 0.91
CA MET A 22 3.96 5.85 0.03
C MET A 22 2.65 5.74 -0.78
N ARG A 23 2.04 4.55 -0.86
CA ARG A 23 0.73 4.38 -1.54
C ARG A 23 -0.46 4.69 -0.63
N LEU A 24 -0.21 4.80 0.67
CA LEU A 24 -1.20 5.23 1.64
C LEU A 24 -1.05 6.73 1.87
N PRO A 25 -2.16 7.47 2.09
CA PRO A 25 -2.10 8.90 2.31
C PRO A 25 -1.09 9.35 3.39
N PRO A 26 -1.07 8.77 4.62
CA PRO A 26 -0.12 9.19 5.65
C PRO A 26 1.34 8.92 5.28
N GLY A 27 1.63 7.81 4.59
CA GLY A 27 3.01 7.49 4.18
C GLY A 27 3.53 8.37 3.04
N PHE A 28 2.65 8.91 2.19
CA PHE A 28 3.04 9.92 1.21
C PHE A 28 3.31 11.27 1.87
N GLU A 29 2.44 11.70 2.79
CA GLU A 29 2.57 12.96 3.53
C GLU A 29 3.90 13.03 4.31
N GLU A 30 4.17 12.01 5.14
CA GLU A 30 5.39 11.91 5.92
C GLU A 30 6.64 11.91 5.04
N HIS A 31 6.59 11.20 3.91
CA HIS A 31 7.71 11.14 2.99
C HIS A 31 7.98 12.50 2.34
N LEU A 32 6.93 13.23 1.96
CA LEU A 32 7.08 14.56 1.36
C LEU A 32 7.68 15.54 2.36
N TYR A 33 7.16 15.60 3.59
CA TYR A 33 7.70 16.48 4.64
C TYR A 33 9.16 16.17 4.95
N HIS A 34 9.52 14.89 4.98
CA HIS A 34 10.91 14.47 5.17
C HIS A 34 11.82 14.93 4.03
N ILE A 35 11.38 14.80 2.76
CA ILE A 35 12.18 15.22 1.60
C ILE A 35 12.43 16.73 1.61
N ILE A 36 11.40 17.53 1.88
CA ILE A 36 11.51 18.99 1.83
C ILE A 36 12.06 19.59 3.13
N GLY A 37 12.26 18.77 4.16
CA GLY A 37 12.71 19.22 5.48
C GLY A 37 11.74 20.20 6.14
N ALA A 38 10.43 19.98 5.98
CA ALA A 38 9.42 20.92 6.46
C ALA A 38 9.43 21.03 8.00
N ASP A 39 9.48 22.26 8.51
CA ASP A 39 9.30 22.53 9.94
C ASP A 39 7.82 22.38 10.38
N SER A 40 7.56 22.51 11.68
CA SER A 40 6.22 22.29 12.23
C SER A 40 5.17 23.28 11.75
N GLU A 41 5.57 24.53 11.45
CA GLU A 41 4.63 25.54 10.96
C GLU A 41 4.35 25.35 9.47
N GLN A 42 5.37 25.00 8.69
CA GLN A 42 5.23 24.61 7.29
C GLN A 42 4.37 23.36 7.15
N GLN A 43 4.55 22.34 8.00
CA GLN A 43 3.73 21.14 7.99
C GLN A 43 2.24 21.48 8.20
N LYS A 44 1.91 22.35 9.17
CA LYS A 44 0.52 22.79 9.40
C LYS A 44 -0.07 23.52 8.19
N GLN A 45 0.72 24.38 7.56
CA GLN A 45 0.28 25.14 6.38
C GLN A 45 0.10 24.25 5.14
N LEU A 46 0.99 23.27 4.96
CA LEU A 46 1.01 22.38 3.81
C LEU A 46 0.02 21.22 3.95
N HIS A 47 -0.29 20.78 5.18
CA HIS A 47 -1.14 19.62 5.45
C HIS A 47 -2.46 19.58 4.66
N PRO A 48 -3.31 20.63 4.62
CA PRO A 48 -4.55 20.55 3.83
C PRO A 48 -4.31 20.30 2.33
N ILE A 49 -3.20 20.81 1.79
CA ILE A 49 -2.82 20.60 0.38
C ILE A 49 -2.32 19.17 0.20
N VAL A 50 -1.31 18.77 0.98
CA VAL A 50 -0.67 17.47 0.82
C VAL A 50 -1.66 16.35 1.08
N HIS A 51 -2.50 16.46 2.11
CA HIS A 51 -3.52 15.46 2.44
C HIS A 51 -4.52 15.25 1.30
N SER A 52 -5.02 16.33 0.68
CA SER A 52 -5.91 16.24 -0.48
C SER A 52 -5.26 15.49 -1.65
N TYR A 53 -3.99 15.79 -1.96
CA TYR A 53 -3.28 15.10 -3.03
C TYR A 53 -2.91 13.65 -2.68
N ALA A 54 -2.60 13.37 -1.42
CA ALA A 54 -2.33 12.03 -0.92
C ALA A 54 -3.56 11.12 -1.10
N GLY A 55 -4.77 11.64 -0.85
CA GLY A 55 -6.03 10.97 -1.18
C GLY A 55 -6.17 10.64 -2.67
N ARG A 56 -5.96 11.63 -3.54
CA ARG A 56 -6.03 11.43 -5.01
C ARG A 56 -5.01 10.42 -5.52
N ILE A 57 -3.80 10.42 -4.98
CA ILE A 57 -2.77 9.43 -5.31
C ILE A 57 -3.23 8.02 -4.89
N SER A 58 -3.88 7.89 -3.73
CA SER A 58 -4.45 6.63 -3.28
C SER A 58 -5.56 6.11 -4.20
N GLU A 59 -6.43 7.00 -4.68
CA GLU A 59 -7.46 6.68 -5.68
C GLU A 59 -6.83 6.19 -6.99
N VAL A 60 -5.84 6.93 -7.53
CA VAL A 60 -5.10 6.53 -8.74
C VAL A 60 -4.48 5.14 -8.58
N HIS A 61 -3.91 4.84 -7.41
CA HIS A 61 -3.35 3.51 -7.15
C HIS A 61 -4.41 2.41 -7.07
N THR A 62 -5.58 2.73 -6.51
CA THR A 62 -6.72 1.80 -6.43
C THR A 62 -7.24 1.47 -7.83
N ASP A 63 -7.48 2.49 -8.65
CA ASP A 63 -7.92 2.34 -10.04
C ASP A 63 -6.90 1.57 -10.88
N PHE A 64 -5.62 1.93 -10.77
CA PHE A 64 -4.55 1.23 -11.46
C PHE A 64 -4.50 -0.25 -11.08
N ARG A 65 -4.66 -0.59 -9.79
CA ARG A 65 -4.72 -1.99 -9.34
C ARG A 65 -5.89 -2.74 -9.99
N ALA A 66 -7.08 -2.13 -10.02
CA ALA A 66 -8.27 -2.74 -10.62
C ALA A 66 -8.08 -2.99 -12.12
N ARG A 67 -7.65 -1.96 -12.86
CA ARG A 67 -7.39 -2.06 -14.31
C ARG A 67 -6.31 -3.09 -14.62
N ARG A 68 -5.21 -3.08 -13.87
CA ARG A 68 -4.13 -4.06 -14.02
C ARG A 68 -4.60 -5.48 -13.76
N LYS A 69 -5.44 -5.69 -12.74
CA LYS A 69 -6.03 -7.01 -12.47
C LYS A 69 -6.87 -7.49 -13.65
N ALA A 70 -7.74 -6.63 -14.18
CA ALA A 70 -8.59 -6.96 -15.32
C ALA A 70 -7.75 -7.37 -16.54
N LEU A 71 -6.71 -6.59 -16.89
CA LEU A 71 -5.81 -6.92 -18.00
C LEU A 71 -5.13 -8.29 -17.84
N ILE A 72 -4.66 -8.61 -16.64
CA ILE A 72 -4.01 -9.91 -16.37
C ILE A 72 -5.02 -11.05 -16.46
N ASP A 73 -6.24 -10.88 -15.95
CA ASP A 73 -7.29 -11.90 -16.06
C ASP A 73 -7.70 -12.11 -17.53
N SER A 74 -7.82 -11.05 -18.33
CA SER A 74 -8.10 -11.13 -19.77
C SER A 74 -7.00 -11.87 -20.53
N MET A 75 -5.73 -11.48 -20.32
CA MET A 75 -4.59 -12.17 -20.91
C MET A 75 -4.57 -13.65 -20.54
N HIS A 76 -4.87 -14.00 -19.29
CA HIS A 76 -4.97 -15.40 -18.85
C HIS A 76 -6.03 -16.13 -19.66
N GLN A 77 -7.25 -15.59 -19.80
CA GLN A 77 -8.31 -16.22 -20.58
C GLN A 77 -7.93 -16.43 -22.05
N GLU A 78 -7.23 -15.46 -22.65
CA GLU A 78 -6.80 -15.54 -24.05
C GLU A 78 -5.73 -16.61 -24.28
N ILE A 79 -4.76 -16.75 -23.37
CA ILE A 79 -3.66 -17.72 -23.56
C ILE A 79 -4.02 -19.13 -23.09
N LYS A 80 -4.94 -19.29 -22.11
CA LYS A 80 -5.33 -20.59 -21.53
C LYS A 80 -5.64 -21.69 -22.57
N PRO A 81 -6.41 -21.46 -23.64
CA PRO A 81 -6.71 -22.50 -24.63
C PRO A 81 -5.50 -22.93 -25.50
N LEU A 82 -4.41 -22.16 -25.49
CA LEU A 82 -3.20 -22.45 -26.26
C LEU A 82 -2.16 -23.25 -25.46
N LEU A 83 -2.47 -23.59 -24.21
CA LEU A 83 -1.55 -24.21 -23.27
C LEU A 83 -1.84 -25.69 -23.08
N THR A 84 -0.81 -26.44 -22.75
CA THR A 84 -0.96 -27.81 -22.26
C THR A 84 -1.54 -27.82 -20.84
N GLU A 85 -2.10 -28.94 -20.41
CA GLU A 85 -2.65 -29.10 -19.05
C GLU A 85 -1.63 -28.72 -17.96
N GLU A 86 -0.37 -29.14 -18.11
CA GLU A 86 0.70 -28.80 -17.17
C GLU A 86 0.97 -27.28 -17.11
N GLN A 87 0.88 -26.60 -18.25
CA GLN A 87 1.07 -25.15 -18.35
C GLN A 87 -0.13 -24.38 -17.80
N VAL A 88 -1.35 -24.90 -17.97
CA VAL A 88 -2.56 -24.36 -17.36
C VAL A 88 -2.45 -24.37 -15.84
N GLN A 89 -1.99 -25.48 -15.25
CA GLN A 89 -1.79 -25.56 -13.80
C GLN A 89 -0.80 -24.51 -13.28
N LYS A 90 0.33 -24.30 -13.99
CA LYS A 90 1.31 -23.26 -13.66
C LYS A 90 0.71 -21.85 -13.77
N LEU A 91 -0.15 -21.62 -14.76
CA LEU A 91 -0.81 -20.33 -14.97
C LEU A 91 -1.89 -20.04 -13.91
N ASP A 92 -2.61 -21.07 -13.47
CA ASP A 92 -3.59 -20.99 -12.39
C ASP A 92 -2.90 -20.71 -11.04
N ASP A 93 -1.74 -21.35 -10.78
CA ASP A 93 -0.91 -21.09 -9.59
C ASP A 93 -0.36 -19.65 -9.58
N PHE A 94 0.14 -19.17 -10.72
CA PHE A 94 0.57 -17.78 -10.90
C PHE A 94 -0.58 -16.80 -10.58
N SER A 95 -1.76 -17.07 -11.11
CA SER A 95 -2.96 -16.24 -10.90
C SER A 95 -3.42 -16.25 -9.44
N ARG A 96 -3.33 -17.39 -8.76
CA ARG A 96 -3.65 -17.52 -7.33
C ARG A 96 -2.74 -16.63 -6.48
N HIS A 97 -1.42 -16.73 -6.66
CA HIS A 97 -0.46 -15.89 -5.94
C HIS A 97 -0.64 -14.39 -6.21
N PHE A 98 -1.01 -14.03 -7.44
CA PHE A 98 -1.31 -12.65 -7.80
C PHE A 98 -2.54 -12.10 -7.04
N ARG A 99 -3.61 -12.90 -6.95
CA ARG A 99 -4.85 -12.57 -6.22
C ARG A 99 -4.65 -12.49 -4.71
N GLU A 100 -3.87 -13.39 -4.13
CA GLU A 100 -3.58 -13.40 -2.69
C GLU A 100 -2.78 -12.17 -2.26
N ARG A 101 -1.79 -11.76 -3.06
CA ARG A 101 -0.98 -10.55 -2.81
C ARG A 101 -1.80 -9.25 -2.89
N THR A 102 -2.89 -9.25 -3.66
CA THR A 102 -3.81 -8.10 -3.74
C THR A 102 -4.77 -8.06 -2.55
N LYS A 103 -5.20 -9.22 -2.01
CA LYS A 103 -6.08 -9.29 -0.83
C LYS A 103 -5.39 -8.92 0.48
N LYS A 104 -4.12 -9.33 0.69
CA LYS A 104 -3.37 -9.09 1.95
C LYS A 104 -2.96 -7.63 2.22
N ARG A 105 -3.27 -6.68 1.33
CA ARG A 105 -2.82 -5.28 1.41
C ARG A 105 -3.93 -4.27 1.73
N ARG A 106 -5.08 -4.73 2.24
CA ARG A 106 -6.03 -3.80 2.87
C ARG A 106 -5.34 -3.23 4.12
N PRO A 107 -5.25 -1.90 4.29
CA PRO A 107 -4.75 -1.33 5.55
C PRO A 107 -5.61 -1.88 6.70
N PRO A 108 -5.04 -2.07 7.90
CA PRO A 108 -5.83 -2.43 9.06
C PRO A 108 -6.97 -1.43 9.16
N GLU A 109 -8.19 -1.93 9.16
CA GLU A 109 -9.38 -1.15 9.49
C GLU A 109 -9.06 -0.40 10.79
N GLU A 110 -9.04 0.94 10.74
CA GLU A 110 -8.82 1.79 11.91
C GLU A 110 -9.82 1.35 12.96
N LYS A 111 -9.35 0.55 13.92
CA LYS A 111 -10.08 0.31 15.15
C LYS A 111 -10.19 1.68 15.79
N ASN A 112 -11.38 2.28 15.70
CA ASN A 112 -11.79 3.47 16.42
C ASN A 112 -11.29 3.37 17.87
N HIS A 113 -10.14 3.97 18.16
CA HIS A 113 -9.74 4.27 19.52
C HIS A 113 -10.60 5.47 19.88
N GLN A 114 -11.77 5.17 20.45
CA GLN A 114 -12.57 6.18 21.13
C GLN A 114 -11.64 6.85 22.14
N HIS A 115 -11.39 8.12 21.87
CA HIS A 115 -10.73 9.05 22.73
C HIS A 115 -11.56 9.14 24.01
N ASP A 116 -11.17 8.38 25.04
CA ASP A 116 -11.79 8.44 26.36
C ASP A 116 -11.36 9.75 27.03
N GLY A 117 -12.08 10.81 26.68
CA GLY A 117 -11.98 12.12 27.27
C GLY A 117 -13.18 12.38 28.17
N LEU A 118 -12.88 12.56 29.47
CA LEU A 118 -13.58 13.44 30.42
C LEU A 118 -14.97 12.99 30.92
N ARG A 119 -14.96 12.25 32.03
CA ARG A 119 -15.98 12.23 33.09
C ARG A 119 -15.29 11.66 34.34
N GLU A 120 -15.24 12.23 35.53
CA GLU A 120 -16.16 13.10 36.23
C GLU A 120 -15.40 13.65 37.45
N LYS A 121 -15.19 14.97 37.54
CA LYS A 121 -15.08 15.62 38.85
C LYS A 121 -16.50 15.66 39.41
N ARG A 122 -16.75 15.02 40.56
CA ARG A 122 -17.76 15.38 41.58
C ARG A 122 -17.72 14.36 42.73
N ASN A 123 -18.04 14.84 43.92
CA ASN A 123 -17.98 14.23 45.27
C ASN A 123 -16.59 14.49 45.91
N SER A 124 -16.35 15.54 46.70
CA SER A 124 -17.11 16.05 47.86
C SER A 124 -17.51 14.93 48.82
N ASP A 125 -16.61 14.62 49.76
CA ASP A 125 -16.83 14.75 51.20
C ASP A 125 -15.47 14.96 51.91
#